data_AF-A0A1H3R2R5-F1
#
_entry.id   AF-A0A1H3R2R5-F1
#
_cell.length_a   1.000
_cell.length_b   1.000
_cell.length_c   1.000
_cell.angle_alpha   90.00
_cell.angle_beta   90.00
_cell.angle_gamma   90.00
#
_symmetry.space_group_name_H-M   'P 1'
#
loop_
_entity.id
_entity.type
_entity.pdbx_description
1 polymer ?
#
loop_
_entity_poly.entity_id
_entity_poly.type
_entity_poly.pdbx_seq_one_letter_code
_entity_poly.pdbx_strand_id
1 'polypeptide(L)'
;MKFYAQLDKNNKVVGISQLKGAVSEPHMIEISEEDYGEGVVLGRLYENGEFIEAPPEPEPEPTYEEEKARYLSLIKDAQTLGEDEEVERLQQEWKDLKIGKGW
;
A
#
# COMPACT_ATOMS: atom_id res chain seq x y z
N MET A 1 2.73 -14.19 31.14
CA MET A 1 3.24 -13.58 29.89
C MET A 1 2.29 -12.47 29.51
N LYS A 2 2.77 -11.45 28.81
CA LYS A 2 1.95 -10.34 28.34
C LYS A 2 2.16 -10.13 26.84
N PHE A 3 1.12 -9.69 26.16
CA PHE A 3 1.13 -9.49 24.71
C PHE A 3 0.99 -8.00 24.43
N TYR A 4 1.71 -7.52 23.43
CA TYR A 4 1.74 -6.11 23.08
C TYR A 4 1.65 -5.90 21.58
N ALA A 5 0.89 -4.90 21.18
CA ALA A 5 0.91 -4.29 19.86
C ALA A 5 1.84 -3.08 19.86
N GLN A 6 2.75 -3.03 18.89
CA GLN A 6 3.68 -1.92 18.67
C GLN A 6 3.10 -0.97 17.63
N LEU A 7 2.98 0.30 17.99
CA LEU A 7 2.49 1.36 17.12
C LEU A 7 3.64 2.08 16.39
N ASP A 8 3.39 2.50 15.14
CA ASP A 8 4.22 3.47 14.44
C ASP A 8 3.85 4.92 14.80
N LYS A 9 4.49 5.89 14.14
CA LYS A 9 4.23 7.33 14.31
C LYS A 9 2.80 7.76 13.94
N ASN A 10 2.04 6.92 13.23
CA ASN A 10 0.67 7.16 12.79
C ASN A 10 -0.35 6.35 13.61
N ASN A 11 0.05 5.77 14.75
CA ASN A 11 -0.75 4.85 15.55
C ASN A 11 -1.17 3.57 14.82
N LYS A 12 -0.48 3.16 13.75
CA LYS A 12 -0.71 1.89 13.06
C LYS A 12 0.08 0.78 13.75
N VAL A 13 -0.56 -0.36 14.00
CA VAL A 13 0.12 -1.54 14.55
C VAL A 13 1.05 -2.13 13.49
N VAL A 14 2.35 -2.07 13.75
CA VAL A 14 3.42 -2.58 12.86
C VAL A 14 4.07 -3.86 13.37
N GLY A 15 3.79 -4.25 14.61
CA GLY A 15 4.30 -5.48 15.19
C GLY A 15 3.51 -5.93 16.40
N ILE A 16 3.60 -7.22 16.70
CA ILE A 16 3.07 -7.82 17.92
C ILE A 16 4.18 -8.60 18.63
N SER A 17 4.16 -8.64 19.96
CA SER A 17 5.23 -9.25 20.75
C SER A 17 4.70 -9.91 22.02
N GLN A 18 5.31 -11.04 22.39
CA GLN A 18 5.09 -11.72 23.67
C GLN A 18 6.27 -11.46 24.62
N LEU A 19 5.99 -10.86 25.78
CA LEU A 19 7.01 -10.47 26.74
C LEU A 19 6.77 -11.13 28.11
N LYS A 20 7.87 -11.33 28.85
CA LYS A 20 7.84 -11.93 30.20
C LYS A 20 7.32 -10.97 31.28
N GLY A 21 7.36 -9.67 31.04
CA GLY A 21 6.99 -8.63 32.00
C GLY A 21 6.15 -7.52 31.38
N ALA A 22 5.70 -6.60 32.22
CA ALA A 22 4.96 -5.43 31.77
C ALA A 22 5.90 -4.41 31.10
N VAL A 23 5.41 -3.82 30.02
CA VAL A 23 6.04 -2.68 29.34
C VAL A 23 5.18 -1.45 29.55
N SER A 24 5.81 -0.33 29.85
CA SER A 24 5.15 0.97 30.02
C SER A 24 5.76 1.95 29.03
N GLU A 25 5.48 1.72 27.76
CA GLU A 25 5.96 2.56 26.65
C GLU A 25 4.73 3.11 25.90
N PRO A 26 4.68 4.41 25.54
CA PRO A 26 3.51 5.01 24.91
C PRO A 26 3.08 4.38 23.57
N HIS A 27 4.01 3.73 22.88
CA HIS A 27 3.81 3.08 21.58
C HIS A 27 3.56 1.57 21.72
N MET A 28 3.37 1.08 22.94
CA MET A 28 3.13 -0.34 23.24
C MET A 28 1.79 -0.50 23.94
N ILE A 29 0.81 -1.04 23.23
CA ILE A 29 -0.54 -1.30 23.76
C ILE A 29 -0.62 -2.76 24.19
N GLU A 30 -0.98 -3.01 25.44
CA GLU A 30 -1.23 -4.38 25.91
C GLU A 30 -2.47 -4.94 25.22
N ILE A 31 -2.37 -6.14 24.64
CA ILE A 31 -3.44 -6.83 23.90
C ILE A 31 -3.76 -8.18 24.53
N SER A 32 -4.90 -8.76 24.17
CA SER A 32 -5.29 -10.09 24.63
C SER A 32 -4.47 -11.20 23.96
N GLU A 33 -4.51 -12.42 24.53
CA GLU A 33 -3.91 -13.60 23.90
C GLU A 33 -4.61 -13.96 22.58
N GLU A 34 -5.92 -13.71 22.49
CA GLU A 34 -6.74 -13.93 21.29
C GLU A 34 -6.29 -13.00 20.15
N ASP A 35 -6.16 -11.69 20.45
CA ASP A 35 -5.66 -10.70 19.48
C ASP A 35 -4.25 -11.02 19.00
N TYR A 36 -3.40 -11.54 19.89
CA TYR A 36 -2.05 -11.99 19.55
C TYR A 36 -2.06 -13.25 18.68
N GLY A 37 -2.88 -14.24 19.04
CA GLY A 37 -2.93 -15.54 18.37
C GLY A 37 -3.49 -15.46 16.95
N GLU A 38 -4.51 -14.63 16.73
CA GLU A 38 -5.10 -14.41 15.41
C GLU A 38 -4.39 -13.30 14.62
N GLY A 39 -3.60 -12.46 15.29
CA GLY A 39 -2.91 -11.33 14.66
C GLY A 39 -3.85 -10.25 14.10
N VAL A 40 -5.11 -10.24 14.53
CA VAL A 40 -6.20 -9.40 13.98
C VAL A 40 -5.95 -7.91 14.11
N VAL A 41 -5.10 -7.51 15.05
CA VAL A 41 -4.73 -6.11 15.29
C VAL A 41 -3.62 -5.62 14.36
N LEU A 42 -2.89 -6.52 13.68
CA LEU A 42 -1.79 -6.11 12.80
C LEU A 42 -2.32 -5.26 11.64
N GLY A 43 -1.69 -4.10 11.41
CA GLY A 43 -2.11 -3.15 10.39
C GLY A 43 -3.31 -2.28 10.75
N ARG A 44 -3.97 -2.49 11.90
CA ARG A 44 -5.04 -1.62 12.41
C ARG A 44 -4.49 -0.32 12.98
N LEU A 45 -5.33 0.71 13.03
CA LEU A 45 -5.04 1.96 13.75
C LEU A 45 -5.52 1.85 15.19
N TYR A 46 -4.78 2.45 16.12
CA TYR A 46 -5.21 2.58 17.52
C TYR A 46 -5.68 4.01 17.79
N GLU A 47 -6.99 4.17 18.00
CA GLU A 47 -7.61 5.47 18.25
C GLU A 47 -8.58 5.38 19.43
N ASN A 48 -8.51 6.36 20.34
CA ASN A 48 -9.42 6.48 21.50
C ASN A 48 -9.56 5.22 22.37
N GLY A 49 -8.55 4.35 22.39
CA GLY A 49 -8.58 3.11 23.18
C GLY A 49 -8.94 1.85 22.39
N GLU A 50 -9.27 1.98 21.10
CA GLU A 50 -9.78 0.88 20.25
C GLU A 50 -8.94 0.67 18.99
N PHE A 51 -8.93 -0.57 18.47
CA PHE A 51 -8.30 -0.92 17.21
C PHE A 51 -9.30 -0.85 16.05
N ILE A 52 -9.14 0.13 15.18
CA ILE A 52 -10.00 0.35 14.01
C ILE A 52 -9.29 -0.06 12.72
N GLU A 53 -10.07 -0.32 11.67
CA GLU A 53 -9.51 -0.61 10.35
C GLU A 53 -8.74 0.61 9.82
N ALA A 54 -7.51 0.37 9.36
CA ALA A 54 -6.76 1.41 8.67
C ALA A 54 -7.40 1.66 7.30
N PRO A 55 -7.46 2.92 6.81
CA PRO A 55 -7.84 3.16 5.44
C PRO A 55 -6.92 2.39 4.50
N PRO A 56 -7.44 1.91 3.34
CA PRO A 56 -6.61 1.22 2.37
C PRO A 56 -5.41 2.10 2.00
N GLU A 57 -4.22 1.51 1.99
CA GLU A 57 -3.05 2.20 1.45
C GLU A 57 -3.30 2.50 -0.02
N PRO A 58 -2.92 3.69 -0.52
CA PRO A 58 -3.02 3.97 -1.94
C PRO A 58 -2.19 2.95 -2.71
N GLU A 59 -2.74 2.45 -3.82
CA GLU A 59 -1.96 1.59 -4.71
C GLU A 59 -0.70 2.34 -5.15
N PRO A 60 0.46 1.65 -5.20
CA PRO A 60 1.68 2.29 -5.67
C PRO A 60 1.45 2.79 -7.10
N GLU A 61 1.90 4.02 -7.38
CA GLU A 61 1.88 4.50 -8.75
C GLU A 61 2.76 3.61 -9.62
N PRO A 62 2.32 3.30 -10.86
CA PRO A 62 3.12 2.47 -11.75
C PRO A 62 4.42 3.17 -12.09
N THR A 63 5.49 2.40 -12.11
CA THR A 63 6.82 2.89 -12.47
C THR A 63 6.87 3.29 -13.95
N TYR A 64 7.87 4.09 -14.31
CA TYR A 64 8.12 4.46 -15.70
C TYR A 64 8.22 3.23 -16.61
N GLU A 65 8.94 2.18 -16.19
CA GLU A 65 9.12 0.98 -17.02
C GLU A 65 7.83 0.17 -17.15
N GLU A 66 7.00 0.11 -16.11
CA GLU A 66 5.67 -0.55 -16.17
C GLU A 66 4.74 0.20 -17.12
N GLU A 67 4.64 1.52 -17.00
CA GLU A 67 3.83 2.34 -17.91
C GLU A 67 4.33 2.25 -19.35
N LYS A 68 5.65 2.36 -19.55
CA LYS A 68 6.27 2.23 -20.87
C LYS A 68 5.97 0.87 -21.50
N ALA A 69 6.12 -0.22 -20.75
CA ALA A 69 5.81 -1.55 -21.23
C ALA A 69 4.32 -1.67 -21.62
N ARG A 70 3.42 -1.11 -20.81
CA ARG A 70 1.98 -1.06 -21.10
C ARG A 70 1.68 -0.34 -22.41
N TYR A 71 2.16 0.91 -22.58
CA TYR A 71 1.91 1.67 -23.80
C TYR A 71 2.56 1.04 -25.04
N LEU A 72 3.76 0.47 -24.92
CA LEU A 72 4.39 -0.25 -26.04
C LEU A 72 3.56 -1.46 -26.48
N SER A 73 2.96 -2.18 -25.53
CA SER A 73 2.05 -3.29 -25.84
C SER A 73 0.81 -2.78 -26.55
N LEU A 74 0.11 -1.78 -25.99
CA LEU A 74 -1.12 -1.24 -26.56
C LEU A 74 -0.90 -0.69 -27.98
N ILE A 75 0.19 0.06 -28.19
CA ILE A 75 0.54 0.60 -29.50
C ILE A 75 0.81 -0.53 -30.49
N LYS A 76 1.53 -1.57 -30.08
CA LYS A 76 1.82 -2.73 -30.95
C LYS A 76 0.55 -3.49 -31.32
N ASP A 77 -0.37 -3.64 -30.39
CA ASP A 77 -1.64 -4.33 -30.61
C ASP A 77 -2.51 -3.53 -31.61
N ALA A 78 -2.63 -2.21 -31.41
CA ALA A 78 -3.33 -1.32 -32.35
C ALA A 78 -2.70 -1.32 -33.75
N GLN A 79 -1.36 -1.30 -33.84
CA GLN A 79 -0.63 -1.44 -35.11
C GLN A 79 -0.92 -2.77 -35.80
N THR A 80 -1.03 -3.86 -35.03
CA THR A 80 -1.33 -5.20 -35.57
C THR A 80 -2.76 -5.28 -36.12
N LEU A 81 -3.69 -4.53 -35.51
CA LEU A 81 -5.08 -4.43 -35.93
C LEU A 81 -5.31 -3.42 -37.07
N GLY A 82 -4.31 -2.58 -37.39
CA GLY A 82 -4.43 -1.52 -38.40
C GLY A 82 -5.26 -0.34 -37.92
N GLU A 83 -5.31 -0.09 -36.61
CA GLU A 83 -6.06 1.01 -36.00
C GLU A 83 -5.20 2.28 -35.92
N ASP A 84 -4.96 2.92 -37.07
CA ASP A 84 -4.02 4.04 -37.18
C ASP A 84 -4.36 5.22 -36.24
N GLU A 85 -5.65 5.56 -36.10
CA GLU A 85 -6.11 6.62 -35.18
C GLU A 85 -5.82 6.27 -33.71
N GLU A 86 -5.95 4.99 -33.35
CA GLU A 86 -5.68 4.50 -31.99
C GLU A 86 -4.19 4.53 -31.69
N VAL A 87 -3.35 4.19 -32.67
CA VAL A 87 -1.90 4.31 -32.57
C VAL A 87 -1.48 5.75 -32.29
N GLU A 88 -2.02 6.72 -33.04
CA GLU A 88 -1.72 8.14 -32.83
C GLU A 88 -2.18 8.62 -31.45
N ARG A 89 -3.38 8.22 -31.04
CA ARG A 89 -3.94 8.54 -29.70
C ARG A 89 -3.03 8.03 -28.59
N LEU A 90 -2.66 6.75 -28.63
CA LEU A 90 -1.81 6.11 -27.61
C LEU A 90 -0.40 6.71 -27.57
N GLN A 91 0.17 7.07 -28.72
CA GLN A 91 1.47 7.75 -28.78
C GLN A 91 1.44 9.14 -28.17
N GLN A 92 0.39 9.91 -28.45
CA GLN A 92 0.20 11.24 -27.88
C GLN A 92 -0.06 11.17 -26.37
N GLU A 93 -0.90 10.24 -25.92
CA GLU A 93 -1.16 9.99 -24.50
C GLU A 93 0.12 9.62 -23.74
N TRP A 94 0.95 8.73 -24.30
CA TRP A 94 2.25 8.38 -23.72
C TRP A 94 3.19 9.60 -23.62
N LYS A 95 3.17 10.48 -24.62
CA LYS A 95 3.97 11.71 -24.61
C LYS A 95 3.52 12.66 -23.51
N ASP A 96 2.21 12.88 -23.39
CA ASP A 96 1.65 13.77 -22.38
C ASP A 96 1.83 13.22 -20.97
N LEU A 97 1.71 11.90 -20.79
CA LEU A 97 1.96 11.24 -19.51
C LEU A 97 3.40 11.45 -19.03
N LYS A 98 4.39 11.23 -19.91
CA LYS A 98 5.81 11.49 -19.58
C LYS A 98 6.05 12.93 -19.15
N ILE A 99 5.46 13.89 -19.87
CA ILE A 99 5.56 15.32 -19.52
C ILE A 99 4.91 15.58 -18.16
N GLY A 100 3.70 15.07 -17.92
CA GLY A 100 2.95 15.29 -16.69
C GLY A 100 3.58 14.65 -15.45
N LYS A 101 4.22 13.48 -15.61
CA LYS A 101 4.91 12.74 -14.53
C LYS A 101 6.38 13.16 -14.36
N GLY A 102 6.92 13.97 -15.28
CA GLY A 102 8.31 14.44 -15.21
C GLY A 102 9.35 13.35 -15.54
N TRP A 103 9.02 12.45 -16.46
CA TRP A 103 9.89 11.38 -16.96
C TRP A 103 10.66 11.77 -18.23
#